data_AF-A0A0K8VP06-F1
#
_entry.id   AF-A0A0K8VP06-F1
#
_cell.length_a   1.000
_cell.length_b   1.000
_cell.length_c   1.000
_cell.angle_alpha   90.00
_cell.angle_beta   90.00
_cell.angle_gamma   90.00
#
_symmetry.space_group_name_H-M   'P 1'
#
loop_
_entity.id
_entity.type
_entity.pdbx_description
1 polymer ?
#
loop_
_entity_poly.entity_id
_entity_poly.type
_entity_poly.pdbx_seq_one_letter_code
_entity_poly.pdbx_strand_id
1 'polypeptide(L)'
;LSACVFSLTDKQILQTTFDGFFEQNKLPKPTTIVPCIDDASAAKIVKFIGQILDKASRGSLNDLLSLPDLIKKFGDDLDPAVGKCLEGNAELAALTPKYNPKNLTEDEIKKKVITYVTLHYLTVHKWLGELDDLWHAGNYYQVGFKAAGYGHNVLSTSQEVKAEDFFKISFPKQKHNHIIKILKEL
;
A
#
# COMPACT_ATOMS: atom_id res chain seq x y z
N LEU A 1 1.68 2.13 -41.21
CA LEU A 1 0.82 1.85 -40.05
C LEU A 1 1.60 2.24 -38.80
N SER A 2 1.24 3.36 -38.15
CA SER A 2 1.94 3.81 -36.95
C SER A 2 1.32 3.13 -35.73
N ALA A 3 2.10 2.35 -34.99
CA ALA A 3 1.63 1.73 -33.76
C ALA A 3 1.61 2.80 -32.66
N CYS A 4 0.42 3.33 -32.35
CA CYS A 4 0.23 4.07 -31.11
C CYS A 4 0.43 3.10 -29.95
N VAL A 5 1.54 3.26 -29.23
CA VAL A 5 1.71 2.68 -27.90
C VAL A 5 0.70 3.40 -27.00
N PHE A 6 -0.44 2.76 -26.75
CA PHE A 6 -1.37 3.22 -25.74
C PHE A 6 -0.69 3.09 -24.37
N SER A 7 -0.19 4.20 -23.83
CA SER A 7 0.19 4.27 -22.43
C SER A 7 -1.05 4.02 -21.57
N LEU A 8 -0.95 3.10 -20.61
CA LEU A 8 -2.01 2.89 -19.63
C LEU A 8 -2.26 4.20 -18.87
N THR A 9 -3.54 4.52 -18.63
CA THR A 9 -3.93 5.57 -17.69
C THR A 9 -3.52 5.18 -16.26
N ASP A 10 -3.33 6.17 -15.37
CA ASP A 10 -2.94 5.88 -13.98
C ASP A 10 -3.89 4.89 -13.28
N LYS A 11 -5.20 4.99 -13.54
CA LYS A 11 -6.19 4.01 -13.07
C LYS A 11 -5.95 2.60 -13.61
N GLN A 12 -5.60 2.46 -14.89
CA GLN A 12 -5.27 1.15 -15.46
C GLN A 12 -3.94 0.60 -14.90
N ILE A 13 -2.95 1.46 -14.61
CA ILE A 13 -1.71 1.08 -13.92
C ILE A 13 -2.02 0.54 -12.52
N LEU A 14 -2.82 1.27 -11.74
CA LEU A 14 -3.25 0.85 -10.41
C LEU A 14 -4.07 -0.45 -10.46
N GLN A 15 -5.03 -0.57 -11.37
CA GLN A 15 -5.82 -1.80 -11.55
C GLN A 15 -4.92 -2.99 -11.90
N THR A 16 -3.98 -2.81 -12.82
CA THR A 16 -3.04 -3.87 -13.23
C THR A 16 -2.13 -4.29 -12.07
N THR A 17 -1.71 -3.35 -11.22
CA THR A 17 -0.95 -3.62 -10.00
C THR A 17 -1.80 -4.39 -8.96
N PHE A 18 -3.02 -3.94 -8.73
CA PHE A 18 -3.94 -4.58 -7.78
C PHE A 18 -4.35 -6.00 -8.24
N ASP A 19 -4.56 -6.23 -9.54
CA ASP A 19 -4.81 -7.56 -10.12
C ASP A 19 -3.71 -8.56 -9.68
N GLY A 20 -2.43 -8.22 -9.88
CA GLY A 20 -1.31 -9.08 -9.50
C GLY A 20 -1.18 -9.25 -7.98
N PHE A 21 -1.42 -8.18 -7.23
CA PHE A 21 -1.39 -8.21 -5.76
C PHE A 21 -2.46 -9.17 -5.18
N PHE A 22 -3.68 -9.15 -5.75
CA PHE A 22 -4.76 -10.04 -5.33
C PHE A 22 -4.55 -11.49 -5.79
N GLU A 23 -4.05 -11.71 -7.00
CA GLU A 23 -3.79 -13.06 -7.51
C GLU A 23 -2.70 -13.79 -6.72
N GLN A 24 -1.63 -13.09 -6.31
CA GLN A 24 -0.63 -13.65 -5.41
C GLN A 24 -1.24 -14.08 -4.07
N ASN A 25 -2.20 -13.30 -3.56
CA ASN A 25 -2.95 -13.60 -2.35
C ASN A 25 -4.06 -14.66 -2.52
N LYS A 26 -4.22 -15.24 -3.71
CA LYS A 26 -5.31 -16.19 -4.04
C LYS A 26 -6.68 -15.58 -3.72
N LEU A 27 -6.88 -14.35 -4.19
CA LEU A 27 -8.15 -13.63 -4.20
C LEU A 27 -8.58 -13.38 -5.65
N PRO A 28 -9.88 -13.17 -5.92
CA PRO A 28 -10.34 -12.66 -7.21
C PRO A 28 -9.74 -11.28 -7.49
N LYS A 29 -9.60 -10.93 -8.76
CA LYS A 29 -9.19 -9.58 -9.18
C LYS A 29 -10.16 -8.53 -8.60
N PRO A 30 -9.66 -7.43 -8.00
CA PRO A 30 -10.51 -6.44 -7.38
C PRO A 30 -11.18 -5.57 -8.44
N THR A 31 -12.40 -5.16 -8.17
CA THR A 31 -13.27 -4.38 -9.07
C THR A 31 -13.83 -3.12 -8.42
N THR A 32 -13.69 -2.99 -7.09
CA THR A 32 -14.30 -1.91 -6.30
C THR A 32 -13.28 -0.91 -5.74
N ILE A 33 -11.98 -1.24 -5.76
CA ILE A 33 -10.92 -0.36 -5.25
C ILE A 33 -10.66 0.84 -6.17
N VAL A 34 -10.29 0.59 -7.43
CA VAL A 34 -9.92 1.66 -8.38
C VAL A 34 -11.07 2.63 -8.69
N PRO A 35 -12.36 2.23 -8.75
CA PRO A 35 -13.47 3.17 -8.86
C PRO A 35 -13.61 4.18 -7.72
N CYS A 36 -13.06 3.90 -6.53
CA CYS A 36 -13.02 4.86 -5.42
C CYS A 36 -11.93 5.92 -5.54
N ILE A 37 -11.02 5.79 -6.51
CA ILE A 37 -9.87 6.70 -6.70
C ILE A 37 -10.23 7.65 -7.84
N ASP A 38 -10.18 8.96 -7.63
CA ASP A 38 -10.31 9.95 -8.70
C ASP A 38 -9.03 10.03 -9.57
N ASP A 39 -9.08 10.68 -10.72
CA ASP A 39 -7.93 10.71 -11.65
C ASP A 39 -6.72 11.46 -11.08
N ALA A 40 -6.92 12.51 -10.26
CA ALA A 40 -5.83 13.25 -9.64
C ALA A 40 -5.19 12.46 -8.49
N SER A 41 -5.99 11.76 -7.68
CA SER A 41 -5.47 10.80 -6.71
C SER A 41 -4.76 9.62 -7.38
N ALA A 42 -5.26 9.10 -8.50
CA ALA A 42 -4.61 8.01 -9.23
C ALA A 42 -3.21 8.43 -9.72
N ALA A 43 -3.10 9.59 -10.36
CA ALA A 43 -1.82 10.16 -10.81
C ALA A 43 -0.84 10.41 -9.64
N LYS A 44 -1.34 10.91 -8.49
CA LYS A 44 -0.55 11.03 -7.26
C LYS A 44 0.00 9.67 -6.80
N ILE A 45 -0.84 8.62 -6.74
CA ILE A 45 -0.45 7.29 -6.25
C ILE A 45 0.58 6.65 -7.18
N VAL A 46 0.35 6.66 -8.50
CA VAL A 46 1.30 6.11 -9.49
C VAL A 46 2.66 6.82 -9.40
N LYS A 47 2.66 8.15 -9.33
CA LYS A 47 3.89 8.93 -9.15
C LYS A 47 4.60 8.59 -7.82
N PHE A 48 3.85 8.47 -6.73
CA PHE A 48 4.41 8.18 -5.41
C PHE A 48 5.00 6.77 -5.29
N ILE A 49 4.37 5.76 -5.91
CA ILE A 49 4.93 4.39 -5.98
C ILE A 49 6.29 4.44 -6.68
N GLY A 50 6.38 5.06 -7.86
CA GLY A 50 7.66 5.19 -8.57
C GLY A 50 8.73 5.94 -7.75
N GLN A 51 8.34 7.02 -7.05
CA GLN A 51 9.26 7.77 -6.19
C GLN A 51 9.76 6.96 -4.98
N ILE A 52 8.91 6.12 -4.37
CA ILE A 52 9.33 5.24 -3.27
C ILE A 52 10.23 4.12 -3.79
N LEU A 53 9.91 3.52 -4.94
CA LEU A 53 10.71 2.43 -5.51
C LEU A 53 12.11 2.91 -5.89
N ASP A 54 12.25 4.01 -6.64
CA ASP A 54 13.55 4.60 -7.00
C ASP A 54 14.36 5.05 -5.78
N LYS A 55 13.69 5.63 -4.76
CA LYS A 55 14.35 5.98 -3.50
C LYS A 55 14.83 4.75 -2.75
N ALA A 56 14.06 3.67 -2.74
CA ALA A 56 14.33 2.48 -1.93
C ALA A 56 15.26 1.46 -2.64
N SER A 57 15.33 1.48 -3.97
CA SER A 57 16.27 0.68 -4.78
C SER A 57 17.71 1.19 -4.71
N ARG A 58 17.90 2.45 -4.30
CA ARG A 58 19.20 3.13 -4.13
C ARG A 58 19.47 3.58 -2.69
N GLY A 59 18.49 3.40 -1.81
CA GLY A 59 18.42 4.04 -0.50
C GLY A 59 19.25 3.36 0.58
N SER A 60 19.70 4.14 1.55
CA SER A 60 20.33 3.60 2.75
C SER A 60 19.32 2.84 3.62
N LEU A 61 19.80 2.07 4.60
CA LEU A 61 18.92 1.48 5.63
C LEU A 61 18.02 2.55 6.29
N ASN A 62 18.54 3.74 6.54
CA ASN A 62 17.75 4.83 7.14
C ASN A 62 16.61 5.31 6.22
N ASP A 63 16.81 5.29 4.89
CA ASP A 63 15.76 5.63 3.93
C ASP A 63 14.64 4.59 3.97
N LEU A 64 14.98 3.31 4.01
CA LEU A 64 14.01 2.20 4.12
C LEU A 64 13.23 2.25 5.44
N LEU A 65 13.90 2.55 6.55
CA LEU A 65 13.26 2.73 7.86
C LEU A 65 12.31 3.93 7.91
N SER A 66 12.50 4.93 7.03
CA SER A 66 11.60 6.09 6.91
C SER A 66 10.35 5.83 6.05
N LEU A 67 10.32 4.76 5.25
CA LEU A 67 9.22 4.49 4.31
C LEU A 67 7.83 4.39 4.97
N PRO A 68 7.63 3.73 6.14
CA PRO A 68 6.31 3.67 6.76
C PRO A 68 5.72 5.06 7.06
N ASP A 69 6.56 6.01 7.49
CA ASP A 69 6.11 7.37 7.81
C ASP A 69 5.91 8.23 6.55
N LEU A 70 6.63 7.94 5.46
CA LEU A 70 6.37 8.56 4.16
C LEU A 70 5.05 8.07 3.55
N ILE A 71 4.77 6.76 3.62
CA ILE A 71 3.51 6.16 3.14
C ILE A 71 2.32 6.72 3.93
N LYS A 72 2.44 6.83 5.27
CA LYS A 72 1.40 7.42 6.12
C LYS A 72 1.07 8.87 5.73
N LYS A 73 2.10 9.72 5.62
CA LYS A 73 1.93 11.13 5.20
C LYS A 73 1.30 11.25 3.82
N PHE A 74 1.70 10.40 2.87
CA PHE A 74 1.08 10.39 1.55
C PHE A 74 -0.41 10.02 1.61
N GLY A 75 -0.80 9.06 2.47
CA GLY A 75 -2.20 8.74 2.73
C GLY A 75 -2.99 9.91 3.32
N ASP A 76 -2.38 10.70 4.22
CA ASP A 76 -2.97 11.94 4.75
C ASP A 76 -3.16 13.04 3.67
N ASP A 77 -2.34 13.04 2.61
CA ASP A 77 -2.34 14.02 1.50
C ASP A 77 -3.24 13.64 0.29
N LEU A 78 -3.91 12.48 0.34
CA LEU A 78 -4.91 12.06 -0.66
C LEU A 78 -6.27 12.75 -0.44
N ASP A 79 -7.14 12.72 -1.46
CA ASP A 79 -8.49 13.25 -1.29
C ASP A 79 -9.26 12.41 -0.25
N PRO A 80 -9.84 13.03 0.81
CA PRO A 80 -10.61 12.33 1.84
C PRO A 80 -11.77 11.48 1.30
N ALA A 81 -12.33 11.83 0.14
CA ALA A 81 -13.37 11.06 -0.52
C ALA A 81 -12.90 9.65 -0.91
N VAL A 82 -11.62 9.47 -1.28
CA VAL A 82 -11.04 8.16 -1.59
C VAL A 82 -11.10 7.25 -0.37
N GLY A 83 -10.63 7.75 0.78
CA GLY A 83 -10.64 7.00 2.03
C GLY A 83 -12.04 6.72 2.56
N LYS A 84 -12.97 7.67 2.39
CA LYS A 84 -14.38 7.47 2.72
C LYS A 84 -15.07 6.43 1.82
N CYS A 85 -14.72 6.38 0.54
CA CYS A 85 -15.25 5.38 -0.40
C CYS A 85 -14.72 3.97 -0.11
N LEU A 86 -13.46 3.87 0.36
CA LEU A 86 -12.83 2.61 0.73
C LEU A 86 -13.14 2.15 2.16
N GLU A 87 -13.81 2.96 2.98
CA GLU A 87 -14.23 2.56 4.34
C GLU A 87 -15.18 1.35 4.28
N GLY A 88 -14.74 0.21 4.83
CA GLY A 88 -15.53 -1.04 4.82
C GLY A 88 -15.49 -1.82 3.51
N ASN A 89 -14.59 -1.49 2.58
CA ASN A 89 -14.45 -2.18 1.29
C ASN A 89 -14.15 -3.69 1.47
N ALA A 90 -14.98 -4.56 0.89
CA ALA A 90 -14.87 -6.01 1.09
C ALA A 90 -13.61 -6.64 0.46
N GLU A 91 -13.13 -6.10 -0.66
CA GLU A 91 -11.94 -6.61 -1.35
C GLU A 91 -10.66 -6.32 -0.55
N LEU A 92 -10.54 -5.10 -0.01
CA LEU A 92 -9.48 -4.73 0.92
C LEU A 92 -9.58 -5.51 2.25
N ALA A 93 -10.79 -5.75 2.77
CA ALA A 93 -10.98 -6.55 3.98
C ALA A 93 -10.50 -8.00 3.79
N ALA A 94 -10.69 -8.57 2.59
CA ALA A 94 -10.26 -9.93 2.24
C ALA A 94 -8.74 -10.10 2.13
N LEU A 95 -7.95 -9.02 2.00
CA LEU A 95 -6.48 -9.07 2.04
C LEU A 95 -5.96 -9.31 3.46
N THR A 96 -6.56 -8.69 4.48
CA THR A 96 -6.10 -8.77 5.88
C THR A 96 -5.81 -10.22 6.33
N PRO A 97 -6.72 -11.20 6.24
CA PRO A 97 -6.46 -12.56 6.71
C PRO A 97 -5.36 -13.31 5.91
N LYS A 98 -4.98 -12.84 4.71
CA LYS A 98 -3.99 -13.52 3.87
C LYS A 98 -2.58 -13.37 4.43
N TYR A 99 -2.24 -12.20 4.97
CA TYR A 99 -0.92 -11.90 5.55
C TYR A 99 -0.74 -12.44 6.98
N ASN A 100 -1.75 -13.18 7.49
CA ASN A 100 -1.83 -13.68 8.86
C ASN A 100 -1.58 -12.64 10.00
N PRO A 101 -1.92 -11.33 9.89
CA PRO A 101 -1.72 -10.39 10.97
C PRO A 101 -2.97 -10.41 11.87
N LYS A 102 -3.06 -11.38 12.77
CA LYS A 102 -4.07 -11.29 13.83
C LYS A 102 -3.59 -10.20 14.83
N ASN A 103 -4.49 -9.31 15.30
CA ASN A 103 -4.24 -7.95 15.86
C ASN A 103 -2.87 -7.57 16.46
N LEU A 104 -1.89 -7.49 15.55
CA LEU A 104 -0.90 -6.43 15.56
C LEU A 104 -1.62 -5.08 15.38
N THR A 105 -1.41 -4.18 16.31
CA THR A 105 -1.69 -2.74 16.16
C THR A 105 -0.83 -2.14 15.03
N GLU A 106 -1.15 -0.90 14.60
CA GLU A 106 -0.33 -0.17 13.61
C GLU A 106 1.16 -0.13 14.01
N ASP A 107 1.44 0.15 15.28
CA ASP A 107 2.81 0.22 15.82
C ASP A 107 3.50 -1.15 15.82
N GLU A 108 2.77 -2.24 16.04
CA GLU A 108 3.33 -3.60 15.99
C GLU A 108 3.61 -4.05 14.56
N ILE A 109 2.76 -3.69 13.59
CA ILE A 109 3.03 -3.89 12.16
C ILE A 109 4.28 -3.08 11.77
N LYS A 110 4.32 -1.78 12.09
CA LYS A 110 5.47 -0.90 11.83
C LYS A 110 6.75 -1.46 12.45
N LYS A 111 6.68 -1.94 13.70
CA LYS A 111 7.80 -2.58 14.40
C LYS A 111 8.26 -3.87 13.72
N LYS A 112 7.35 -4.74 13.26
CA LYS A 112 7.73 -5.94 12.48
C LYS A 112 8.41 -5.58 11.17
N VAL A 113 7.86 -4.63 10.42
CA VAL A 113 8.47 -4.11 9.17
C VAL A 113 9.88 -3.58 9.45
N ILE A 114 10.03 -2.67 10.41
CA ILE A 114 11.33 -2.10 10.83
C ILE A 114 12.32 -3.20 11.24
N THR A 115 11.89 -4.18 12.03
CA THR A 115 12.73 -5.28 12.51
C THR A 115 13.20 -6.15 11.34
N TYR A 116 12.29 -6.53 10.44
CA TYR A 116 12.62 -7.33 9.26
C TYR A 116 13.55 -6.58 8.31
N VAL A 117 13.26 -5.32 8.00
CA VAL A 117 14.10 -4.44 7.17
C VAL A 117 15.50 -4.30 7.75
N THR A 118 15.63 -4.18 9.07
CA THR A 118 16.93 -4.08 9.75
C THR A 118 17.72 -5.39 9.65
N LEU A 119 17.09 -6.54 9.93
CA LEU A 119 17.74 -7.85 9.93
C LEU A 119 18.01 -8.41 8.52
N HIS A 120 17.22 -7.99 7.53
CA HIS A 120 17.26 -8.53 6.16
C HIS A 120 17.48 -7.43 5.10
N TYR A 121 18.16 -6.33 5.47
CA TYR A 121 18.40 -5.15 4.63
C TYR A 121 18.79 -5.49 3.18
N LEU A 122 19.81 -6.32 2.98
CA LEU A 122 20.29 -6.68 1.63
C LEU A 122 19.23 -7.41 0.79
N THR A 123 18.42 -8.26 1.43
CA THR A 123 17.32 -8.98 0.77
C THR A 123 16.20 -8.01 0.39
N VAL A 124 15.80 -7.14 1.31
CA VAL A 124 14.74 -6.14 1.07
C VAL A 124 15.17 -5.11 0.02
N HIS A 125 16.40 -4.62 0.08
CA HIS A 125 16.96 -3.70 -0.92
C HIS A 125 17.02 -4.35 -2.31
N LYS A 126 17.37 -5.65 -2.41
CA LYS A 126 17.31 -6.38 -3.69
C LYS A 126 15.88 -6.52 -4.21
N TRP A 127 14.91 -6.82 -3.33
CA TRP A 127 13.50 -6.89 -3.70
C TRP A 127 12.97 -5.55 -4.22
N LEU A 128 13.35 -4.44 -3.59
CA LEU A 128 12.90 -3.11 -3.98
C LEU A 128 13.56 -2.64 -5.30
N GLY A 129 14.82 -2.98 -5.54
CA GLY A 129 15.45 -2.82 -6.85
C GLY A 129 14.74 -3.59 -7.97
N GLU A 130 14.34 -4.85 -7.72
CA GLU A 130 13.57 -5.61 -8.71
C GLU A 130 12.17 -5.00 -8.97
N LEU A 131 11.49 -4.50 -7.93
CA LEU A 131 10.19 -3.83 -8.10
C LEU A 131 10.34 -2.51 -8.87
N ASP A 132 11.42 -1.77 -8.65
CA ASP A 132 11.78 -0.54 -9.36
C ASP A 132 12.04 -0.80 -10.86
N ASP A 133 12.90 -1.78 -11.17
CA ASP A 133 13.16 -2.25 -12.55
C ASP A 133 11.85 -2.65 -13.27
N LEU A 134 10.98 -3.41 -12.59
CA LEU A 134 9.69 -3.85 -13.13
C LEU A 134 8.71 -2.69 -13.33
N TRP A 135 8.70 -1.70 -12.42
CA TRP A 135 7.85 -0.52 -12.51
C TRP A 135 8.25 0.37 -13.68
N HIS A 136 9.55 0.64 -13.83
CA HIS A 136 10.09 1.39 -14.95
C HIS A 136 9.98 0.65 -16.30
N ALA A 137 9.97 -0.68 -16.30
CA ALA A 137 9.65 -1.50 -17.47
C ALA A 137 8.14 -1.58 -17.80
N GLY A 138 7.26 -0.93 -17.03
CA GLY A 138 5.81 -0.97 -17.23
C GLY A 138 5.15 -2.29 -16.84
N ASN A 139 5.84 -3.17 -16.12
CA ASN A 139 5.39 -4.50 -15.75
C ASN A 139 4.60 -4.48 -14.42
N TYR A 140 3.59 -3.60 -14.37
CA TYR A 140 2.83 -3.24 -13.16
C TYR A 140 2.17 -4.45 -12.47
N TYR A 141 1.74 -5.44 -13.24
CA TYR A 141 1.18 -6.69 -12.71
C TYR A 141 2.21 -7.45 -11.86
N GLN A 142 3.44 -7.61 -12.38
CA GLN A 142 4.49 -8.32 -11.67
C GLN A 142 5.01 -7.53 -10.47
N VAL A 143 4.96 -6.19 -10.50
CA VAL A 143 5.21 -5.35 -9.31
C VAL A 143 4.21 -5.72 -8.20
N GLY A 144 2.91 -5.71 -8.50
CA GLY A 144 1.86 -6.09 -7.54
C GLY A 144 2.01 -7.51 -7.01
N PHE A 145 2.23 -8.48 -7.91
CA PHE A 145 2.39 -9.89 -7.57
C PHE A 145 3.61 -10.14 -6.68
N LYS A 146 4.78 -9.56 -7.00
CA LYS A 146 6.00 -9.71 -6.19
C LYS A 146 5.92 -8.96 -4.87
N ALA A 147 5.42 -7.72 -4.87
CA ALA A 147 5.24 -6.94 -3.64
C ALA A 147 4.31 -7.65 -2.65
N ALA A 148 3.23 -8.27 -3.13
CA ALA A 148 2.38 -9.13 -2.30
C ALA A 148 3.15 -10.32 -1.70
N GLY A 149 3.99 -11.00 -2.50
CA GLY A 149 4.85 -12.09 -2.01
C GLY A 149 5.84 -11.64 -0.94
N TYR A 150 6.47 -10.47 -1.12
CA TYR A 150 7.42 -9.91 -0.16
C TYR A 150 6.74 -9.47 1.14
N GLY A 151 5.50 -8.97 1.07
CA GLY A 151 4.68 -8.68 2.25
C GLY A 151 4.47 -9.89 3.17
N HIS A 152 4.28 -11.09 2.60
CA HIS A 152 4.17 -12.33 3.39
C HIS A 152 5.45 -12.65 4.15
N ASN A 153 6.62 -12.50 3.51
CA ASN A 153 7.92 -12.75 4.16
C ASN A 153 8.16 -11.80 5.34
N VAL A 154 7.73 -10.55 5.23
CA VAL A 154 7.85 -9.54 6.29
C VAL A 154 6.87 -9.82 7.45
N LEU A 155 5.60 -10.05 7.13
CA LEU A 155 4.51 -10.07 8.12
C LEU A 155 4.24 -11.46 8.75
N SER A 156 4.67 -12.55 8.12
CA SER A 156 4.51 -13.92 8.69
C SER A 156 5.36 -14.19 9.94
N THR A 157 6.14 -13.21 10.41
CA THR A 157 6.98 -13.28 11.61
C THR A 157 6.21 -13.12 12.93
N SER A 158 5.26 -14.05 13.16
CA SER A 158 4.67 -14.53 14.43
C SER A 158 3.98 -13.57 15.45
N GLN A 159 2.77 -14.02 15.87
CA GLN A 159 1.89 -13.69 17.03
C GLN A 159 0.63 -12.82 16.77
N GLU A 160 -0.39 -13.04 17.63
CA GLU A 160 -1.84 -13.00 17.29
C GLU A 160 -2.68 -11.76 17.74
N VAL A 161 -3.97 -11.70 17.30
CA VAL A 161 -5.30 -11.69 18.02
C VAL A 161 -6.57 -11.46 17.07
N LYS A 162 -7.05 -10.23 16.71
CA LYS A 162 -8.29 -9.86 15.90
C LYS A 162 -8.05 -9.04 14.57
N ALA A 163 -8.95 -8.11 14.15
CA ALA A 163 -9.07 -7.49 12.78
C ALA A 163 -9.63 -6.03 12.61
N GLU A 164 -9.94 -5.24 13.65
CA GLU A 164 -10.75 -3.99 13.52
C GLU A 164 -9.99 -2.66 13.28
N ASP A 165 -8.66 -2.72 13.14
CA ASP A 165 -7.80 -1.53 12.98
C ASP A 165 -7.16 -1.37 11.60
N PHE A 166 -7.12 -2.42 10.76
CA PHE A 166 -6.42 -2.43 9.47
C PHE A 166 -6.81 -1.28 8.52
N PHE A 167 -8.10 -0.91 8.47
CA PHE A 167 -8.58 0.17 7.61
C PHE A 167 -8.23 1.59 8.07
N LYS A 168 -8.00 1.79 9.37
CA LYS A 168 -7.62 3.12 9.91
C LYS A 168 -6.20 3.52 9.47
N ILE A 169 -5.40 2.55 9.02
CA ILE A 169 -3.98 2.69 8.67
C ILE A 169 -3.80 3.24 7.25
N SER A 170 -4.56 2.75 6.27
CA SER A 170 -4.48 3.24 4.89
C SER A 170 -5.29 4.50 4.66
N PHE A 171 -6.36 4.70 5.43
CA PHE A 171 -7.24 5.86 5.35
C PHE A 171 -7.56 6.34 6.77
N PRO A 172 -6.66 7.14 7.38
CA PRO A 172 -6.95 7.75 8.66
C PRO A 172 -8.23 8.59 8.52
N LYS A 173 -9.21 8.34 9.40
CA LYS A 173 -10.41 9.18 9.47
C LYS A 173 -9.94 10.62 9.68
N GLN A 174 -10.25 11.50 8.71
CA GLN A 174 -9.92 12.91 8.79
C GLN A 174 -10.31 13.47 10.17
N LYS A 175 -9.49 14.42 10.65
CA LYS A 175 -9.56 15.05 11.99
C LYS A 175 -10.87 15.81 12.24
N HIS A 176 -11.98 15.10 12.38
CA HIS A 176 -13.30 15.63 12.75
C HIS A 176 -13.92 14.81 13.88
N ASN A 177 -13.25 14.77 15.03
CA ASN A 177 -13.91 14.45 16.31
C ASN A 177 -13.34 15.16 17.55
N HIS A 178 -12.20 15.86 17.46
CA HIS A 178 -11.78 16.76 18.54
C HIS A 178 -12.65 18.03 18.60
N ILE A 179 -13.09 18.55 17.44
CA ILE A 179 -14.00 19.71 17.36
C ILE A 179 -15.44 19.34 17.78
N ILE A 180 -15.92 18.14 17.42
CA ILE A 180 -17.27 17.68 17.76
C ILE A 180 -17.41 17.34 19.26
N LYS A 181 -16.32 16.96 19.94
CA LYS A 181 -16.35 16.77 21.40
C LYS A 181 -16.49 18.10 22.16
N ILE A 182 -15.89 19.18 21.67
CA ILE A 182 -15.99 20.52 22.27
C ILE A 182 -17.39 21.13 22.03
N LEU A 183 -18.02 20.85 20.88
CA LEU A 183 -19.39 21.29 20.55
C LEU A 183 -20.51 20.41 21.14
N LYS A 184 -20.22 19.58 22.15
CA LYS A 184 -21.22 18.83 22.94
C LYS A 184 -21.18 19.14 24.44
N GLU A 185 -20.32 20.07 24.85
CA GLU A 185 -20.24 20.61 26.22
C GLU A 185 -20.40 22.16 26.22
N LEU A 186 -21.08 22.67 25.18
CA LEU A 186 -21.69 24.00 25.06
C LEU A 186 -23.15 23.83 24.60
#